data_AF-A0A842R813-F1
#
_entry.id   AF-A0A842R813-F1
#
_cell.length_a   1.000
_cell.length_b   1.000
_cell.length_c   1.000
_cell.angle_alpha   90.00
_cell.angle_beta   90.00
_cell.angle_gamma   90.00
#
_symmetry.space_group_name_H-M   'P 1'
#
loop_
_entity.id
_entity.type
_entity.pdbx_description
1 polymer ?
#
loop_
_entity_poly.entity_id
_entity_poly.type
_entity_poly.pdbx_seq_one_letter_code
_entity_poly.pdbx_strand_id
1 'polypeptide(L)' 'MERCIICQSTIQEGDYCEAHLIAKKNLEKKFSAWKKAYDGLSWSEYLSQIVNNPDVPIGEWAKEVAEFLLKKEESQ' A
#
# COMPACT_ATOMS: atom_id res chain seq x y z
N MET A 1 9.60 12.29 -18.26
CA MET A 1 10.06 12.00 -16.89
C MET A 1 8.94 12.40 -15.96
N GLU A 2 8.34 11.41 -15.33
CA GLU A 2 7.29 11.61 -14.33
C GLU A 2 7.91 11.56 -12.94
N ARG A 3 7.08 11.74 -11.91
CA ARG A 3 7.50 11.64 -10.51
C ARG A 3 6.62 10.66 -9.79
N CYS A 4 7.24 9.82 -8.96
CA CYS A 4 6.50 8.95 -8.07
C CYS A 4 5.58 9.78 -7.17
N ILE A 5 4.30 9.44 -7.15
CA ILE A 5 3.31 10.20 -6.37
C ILE A 5 3.53 10.13 -4.85
N ILE A 6 4.34 9.18 -4.37
CA ILE A 6 4.67 8.98 -2.95
C ILE A 6 5.96 9.71 -2.58
N CYS A 7 7.10 9.35 -3.17
CA CYS A 7 8.41 9.90 -2.79
C CYS A 7 8.99 10.95 -3.75
N GLN A 8 8.26 11.31 -4.81
CA GLN A 8 8.66 12.29 -5.82
C GLN A 8 9.94 11.96 -6.60
N SER A 9 10.50 10.75 -6.46
CA SER A 9 11.62 10.28 -7.27
C SER A 9 11.26 10.27 -8.75
N THR A 10 12.23 10.56 -9.60
CA THR A 10 12.06 10.55 -11.05
C THR A 10 11.81 9.13 -11.55
N ILE A 11 10.77 8.96 -12.35
CA ILE A 11 10.37 7.69 -12.95
C ILE A 11 10.27 7.83 -14.47
N GLN A 12 10.44 6.70 -15.16
CA GLN A 12 10.37 6.67 -16.62
C GLN A 12 8.91 6.81 -17.11
N GLU A 13 7.99 6.05 -16.51
CA GLU A 13 6.56 6.05 -16.84
C GLU A 13 5.73 5.53 -15.65
N GLY A 14 4.52 6.08 -15.48
CA GLY A 14 3.51 5.60 -14.52
C GLY A 14 3.41 6.44 -13.25
N ASP A 15 2.78 5.88 -12.21
CA ASP A 15 2.48 6.60 -10.96
C ASP A 15 3.51 6.38 -9.83
N TYR A 16 4.21 5.24 -9.87
CA TYR A 16 5.07 4.77 -8.78
C TYR A 16 6.49 4.50 -9.29
N CYS A 17 7.50 4.76 -8.45
CA CYS A 17 8.83 4.23 -8.72
C CYS A 17 8.85 2.71 -8.53
N GLU A 18 9.88 2.04 -9.05
CA GLU A 18 9.99 0.57 -9.02
C GLU A 18 9.78 0.01 -7.60
N ALA A 19 10.37 0.69 -6.62
CA ALA A 19 10.23 0.46 -5.20
C ALA A 19 8.77 0.38 -4.72
N HIS A 20 8.03 1.49 -4.85
CA HIS A 20 6.64 1.57 -4.42
C HIS A 20 5.70 0.71 -5.29
N LEU A 21 6.04 0.50 -6.58
CA LEU A 21 5.28 -0.39 -7.45
C LEU A 21 5.37 -1.85 -6.97
N ILE A 22 6.56 -2.31 -6.62
CA ILE A 22 6.76 -3.66 -6.05
C ILE A 22 6.05 -3.77 -4.70
N ALA A 23 6.16 -2.75 -3.85
CA ALA A 23 5.50 -2.72 -2.55
C ALA A 23 3.97 -2.81 -2.68
N LYS A 24 3.36 -2.03 -3.59
CA LYS A 24 1.93 -2.10 -3.90
C LYS A 24 1.50 -3.50 -4.34
N LYS A 25 2.23 -4.10 -5.28
CA LYS A 25 1.94 -5.47 -5.76
C LYS A 25 2.03 -6.50 -4.63
N ASN A 26 2.99 -6.35 -3.73
CA ASN A 26 3.13 -7.24 -2.57
C ASN A 26 2.00 -7.06 -1.55
N LEU A 27 1.55 -5.83 -1.30
CA LEU A 27 0.39 -5.55 -0.46
C LEU A 27 -0.88 -6.20 -1.01
N GLU A 28 -1.16 -6.04 -2.31
CA GLU A 28 -2.34 -6.63 -2.97
C GLU A 28 -2.34 -8.17 -2.89
N LYS A 29 -1.16 -8.78 -3.08
CA LYS A 29 -0.98 -10.24 -2.90
C LYS A 29 -1.24 -10.69 -1.46
N LYS A 30 -0.73 -9.95 -0.46
CA LYS A 30 -0.91 -10.29 0.95
C LYS A 30 -2.35 -10.10 1.41
N PHE A 31 -3.03 -9.05 0.94
CA PHE A 31 -4.45 -8.87 1.20
C PHE A 31 -5.30 -10.01 0.67
N SER A 32 -4.98 -10.55 -0.50
CA SER A 32 -5.70 -11.73 -1.02
C SER A 32 -5.59 -12.94 -0.09
N ALA A 33 -4.47 -13.09 0.63
CA ALA A 33 -4.31 -14.11 1.66
C ALA A 33 -5.09 -13.77 2.94
N TRP A 34 -5.05 -12.51 3.38
CA TRP A 34 -5.80 -12.05 4.55
C TRP A 34 -7.32 -12.16 4.35
N LYS A 35 -7.83 -11.74 3.19
CA LYS A 35 -9.25 -11.83 2.83
C LYS A 35 -9.77 -13.28 2.81
N LYS A 36 -8.89 -14.26 2.57
CA LYS A 36 -9.25 -15.69 2.68
C LYS A 36 -9.28 -16.19 4.12
N ALA A 37 -8.49 -15.60 5.01
CA ALA A 37 -8.42 -15.96 6.42
C ALA A 37 -9.47 -15.23 7.27
N TYR A 38 -9.79 -13.99 6.90
CA TYR A 38 -10.74 -13.11 7.57
C TYR A 38 -11.92 -12.87 6.64
N ASP A 39 -13.06 -13.51 6.95
CA ASP A 39 -14.30 -13.31 6.22
C ASP A 39 -14.78 -11.86 6.37
N GLY A 40 -15.12 -11.20 5.26
CA GLY A 40 -15.59 -9.82 5.26
C GLY A 40 -14.53 -8.72 5.37
N LEU A 41 -13.23 -9.04 5.44
CA LEU A 41 -12.18 -8.02 5.53
C LEU A 41 -12.17 -7.11 4.30
N SER A 42 -12.42 -5.81 4.52
CA SER A 42 -12.33 -4.79 3.48
C SER A 42 -10.87 -4.36 3.22
N TRP A 43 -10.65 -3.73 2.07
CA TRP A 43 -9.33 -3.24 1.68
C TRP A 43 -8.84 -2.13 2.63
N SER A 44 -9.70 -1.17 2.96
CA SER A 44 -9.39 -0.08 3.88
C SER A 44 -9.11 -0.58 5.31
N GLU A 45 -9.84 -1.58 5.80
CA GLU A 45 -9.54 -2.21 7.10
C GLU A 45 -8.17 -2.90 7.10
N TYR A 46 -7.84 -3.64 6.03
CA TYR A 46 -6.52 -4.24 5.88
C TYR A 46 -5.41 -3.17 5.92
N LEU A 47 -5.56 -2.09 5.13
CA LEU A 47 -4.61 -0.98 5.10
C LEU A 47 -4.49 -0.28 6.46
N SER A 48 -5.62 -0.04 7.13
CA SER A 48 -5.64 0.53 8.48
C SER A 48 -4.91 -0.37 9.48
N GLN A 49 -5.13 -1.69 9.42
CA GLN A 49 -4.43 -2.61 10.31
C GLN A 49 -2.92 -2.61 10.09
N ILE A 50 -2.43 -2.60 8.86
CA ILE A 50 -0.98 -2.63 8.62
C ILE A 50 -0.29 -1.30 8.94
N VAL A 51 -1.01 -0.17 8.84
CA VAL A 51 -0.47 1.17 9.13
C VAL A 51 -0.50 1.46 10.63
N ASN A 52 -1.60 1.11 11.30
CA ASN A 52 -1.86 1.50 12.70
C ASN A 52 -1.38 0.46 13.72
N ASN A 53 -1.12 -0.80 13.33
CA ASN A 53 -0.62 -1.81 14.25
C ASN A 53 0.92 -1.90 14.19
N PRO A 54 1.64 -1.49 15.26
CA PRO A 54 3.10 -1.57 15.31
C PRO A 54 3.63 -3.01 15.34
N ASP A 55 2.81 -3.98 15.74
CA ASP A 55 3.16 -5.40 15.79
C ASP A 55 3.23 -6.07 14.41
N VAL A 56 2.70 -5.44 13.35
CA VAL A 56 2.77 -5.99 12.01
C VAL A 56 4.12 -5.63 11.37
N PRO A 57 5.00 -6.60 11.09
CA PRO A 57 6.26 -6.30 10.43
C PRO A 57 5.99 -5.88 8.98
N ILE A 58 6.09 -4.58 8.72
CA ILE A 58 5.90 -3.96 7.41
C ILE A 58 7.17 -3.19 7.02
N GLY A 59 7.62 -3.39 5.78
CA GLY A 59 8.74 -2.61 5.24
C GLY A 59 8.32 -1.16 4.99
N GLU A 60 9.26 -0.22 5.10
CA GLU A 60 9.00 1.23 4.94
C GLU A 60 8.22 1.55 3.66
N TRP A 61 8.63 0.97 2.52
CA TRP A 61 7.98 1.24 1.22
C TRP A 61 6.53 0.72 1.18
N ALA A 62 6.27 -0.42 1.83
CA ALA A 62 4.91 -0.95 1.92
C ALA A 62 4.07 -0.10 2.87
N LYS A 63 4.65 0.41 3.95
CA LYS A 63 3.96 1.33 4.85
C LYS A 63 3.56 2.63 4.14
N GLU A 64 4.48 3.24 3.40
CA GLU A 64 4.20 4.47 2.64
C GLU A 64 3.09 4.27 1.60
N VAL A 65 3.11 3.14 0.87
CA VAL A 65 2.03 2.81 -0.07
C VAL A 65 0.70 2.60 0.65
N ALA A 66 0.71 1.89 1.78
CA ALA A 66 -0.50 1.64 2.55
C ALA A 66 -1.12 2.94 3.08
N GLU A 67 -0.30 3.84 3.64
CA GLU A 67 -0.72 5.16 4.09
C GLU A 67 -1.29 6.00 2.95
N PHE A 68 -0.65 5.98 1.77
CA PHE A 68 -1.13 6.69 0.59
C PHE A 68 -2.50 6.17 0.12
N LEU A 69 -2.65 4.85 0.02
CA LEU A 69 -3.89 4.23 -0.44
C LEU A 69 -5.05 4.41 0.55
N LEU A 70 -4.77 4.34 1.85
CA LEU A 70 -5.77 4.54 2.90
C LEU A 70 -6.35 5.95 2.83
N LYS A 71 -5.48 6.97 2.76
CA LYS A 71 -5.90 8.37 2.61
C LYS A 71 -6.71 8.62 1.33
N LYS A 72 -6.37 7.91 0.26
CA LYS A 72 -7.09 8.01 -1.02
C LYS A 72 -8.51 7.43 -0.93
N GLU A 73 -8.69 6.34 -0.20
CA GLU A 73 -10.02 5.77 0.07
C GLU A 73 -10.88 6.67 0.96
N GLU A 74 -10.30 7.32 1.97
CA GLU A 74 -11.04 8.24 2.86
C GLU A 74 -11.48 9.54 2.16
N SER A 75 -10.87 9.86 1.02
CA SER A 75 -11.12 11.10 0.27
C SER A 75 -12.15 10.94 -0.88
N GLN A 76 -12.87 9.81 -0.93
CA GLN A 76 -13.94 9.52 -1.92
C GLN A 76 -15.33 9.52 -1.26
#